data_AF-A0A2K5XWJ9-F1
#
_entry.id   AF-A0A2K5XWJ9-F1
#
_cell.length_a   1.000
_cell.length_b   1.000
_cell.length_c   1.000
_cell.angle_alpha   90.00
_cell.angle_beta   90.00
_cell.angle_gamma   90.00
#
_symmetry.space_group_name_H-M   'P 1'
#
loop_
_entity.id
_entity.type
_entity.pdbx_description
1 polymer ?
#
loop_
_entity_poly.entity_id
_entity_poly.type
_entity_poly.pdbx_seq_one_letter_code
_entity_poly.pdbx_strand_id
1 'polypeptide(L)'
;MAASGESGTSGSGGSTEEAFMTFYSEVKQIEKRDSVLTSKNQIERLTRPGSSYFNLNPFEVLQIDPEVTDEDIKKRFRQLSILVHPDKNQDDADRAQKAFEAVDKAYKLLLDQEQKKRALDVIQAGKEYVEHTEKERKKQLKKEGKPTIVAEDDPELFKQAVYKQTMKLFAELEIKRKEREAKEMHERKQQREEEIETGEQRFKGLEWKMNSRESSGT
;
A
#
# COMPACT_ATOMS: atom_id res chain seq x y z
N MET A 1 38.28 -52.86 -56.41
CA MET A 1 38.41 -53.02 -54.94
C MET A 1 38.26 -51.63 -54.34
N ALA A 2 37.06 -51.30 -53.85
CA ALA A 2 36.69 -51.13 -52.43
C ALA A 2 37.08 -49.73 -51.91
N ALA A 3 36.14 -48.77 -51.76
CA ALA A 3 35.17 -48.55 -50.66
C ALA A 3 35.69 -47.48 -49.66
N SER A 4 35.09 -46.29 -49.62
CA SER A 4 34.19 -45.77 -48.54
C SER A 4 34.94 -45.02 -47.42
N GLY A 5 34.73 -43.70 -47.23
CA GLY A 5 33.86 -43.11 -46.21
C GLY A 5 34.73 -42.21 -45.28
N GLU A 6 34.31 -41.17 -44.57
CA GLU A 6 33.03 -40.49 -44.35
C GLU A 6 33.31 -39.16 -43.59
N SER A 7 32.34 -38.25 -43.67
CA SER A 7 31.95 -37.15 -42.72
C SER A 7 32.74 -36.98 -41.41
N GLY A 8 33.08 -35.75 -40.95
CA GLY A 8 32.15 -34.69 -40.59
C GLY A 8 31.81 -34.73 -39.10
N THR A 9 32.42 -33.86 -38.28
CA THR A 9 31.92 -33.55 -36.92
C THR A 9 31.95 -32.03 -36.67
N SER A 10 30.87 -31.38 -37.07
CA SER A 10 30.42 -30.13 -36.46
C SER A 10 29.75 -30.46 -35.11
N GLY A 11 30.20 -29.87 -34.00
CA GLY A 11 29.54 -30.11 -32.71
C GLY A 11 30.00 -29.24 -31.54
N SER A 12 29.11 -28.33 -31.16
CA SER A 12 28.85 -27.90 -29.77
C SER A 12 29.79 -26.89 -29.10
N GLY A 13 29.72 -25.63 -29.52
CA GLY A 13 30.27 -24.47 -28.79
C GLY A 13 29.24 -23.64 -28.02
N GLY A 14 27.93 -23.95 -28.09
CA GLY A 14 26.86 -23.09 -27.56
C GLY A 14 26.48 -23.29 -26.09
N SER A 15 26.78 -24.46 -25.51
CA SER A 15 26.17 -24.87 -24.23
C SER A 15 26.80 -24.24 -22.98
N THR A 16 28.09 -23.87 -23.01
CA THR A 16 28.80 -23.35 -21.82
C THR A 16 28.61 -21.85 -21.64
N GLU A 17 28.49 -21.11 -22.74
CA GLU A 17 28.33 -19.65 -22.72
C GLU A 17 26.89 -19.25 -22.40
N GLU A 18 25.89 -19.99 -22.90
CA GLU A 18 24.50 -19.85 -22.46
C GLU A 18 24.34 -20.18 -20.97
N ALA A 19 24.93 -21.28 -20.50
CA ALA A 19 24.88 -21.64 -19.08
C ALA A 19 25.55 -20.59 -18.18
N PHE A 20 26.67 -20.00 -18.63
CA PHE A 20 27.35 -18.93 -17.89
C PHE A 20 26.55 -17.62 -17.89
N MET A 21 25.90 -17.25 -19.00
CA MET A 21 25.03 -16.08 -19.07
C MET A 21 23.76 -16.27 -18.24
N THR A 22 23.16 -17.45 -18.24
CA THR A 22 22.04 -17.80 -17.36
C THR A 22 22.46 -17.72 -15.90
N PHE A 23 23.59 -18.34 -15.52
CA PHE A 23 24.12 -18.25 -14.16
C PHE A 23 24.44 -16.81 -13.75
N TYR A 24 25.07 -16.02 -14.61
CA TYR A 24 25.38 -14.62 -14.31
C TYR A 24 24.11 -13.76 -14.19
N SER A 25 23.09 -14.05 -15.00
CA SER A 25 21.78 -13.41 -14.88
C SER A 25 21.07 -13.81 -13.58
N GLU A 26 21.19 -15.07 -13.16
CA GLU A 26 20.64 -15.60 -11.92
C GLU A 26 21.37 -15.02 -10.70
N VAL A 27 22.69 -14.96 -10.71
CA VAL A 27 23.51 -14.29 -9.68
C VAL A 27 23.16 -12.81 -9.59
N LYS A 28 23.03 -12.10 -10.71
CA LYS A 28 22.57 -10.69 -10.69
C LYS A 28 21.14 -10.55 -10.16
N GLN A 29 20.25 -11.51 -10.45
CA GLN A 29 18.90 -11.52 -9.90
C GLN A 29 18.91 -11.79 -8.39
N ILE A 30 19.80 -12.67 -7.91
CA ILE A 30 20.02 -12.96 -6.50
C ILE A 30 20.62 -11.74 -5.79
N GLU A 31 21.68 -11.14 -6.32
CA GLU A 31 22.29 -9.92 -5.77
C GLU A 31 21.30 -8.75 -5.75
N LYS A 32 20.47 -8.58 -6.79
CA LYS A 32 19.42 -7.55 -6.83
C LYS A 32 18.29 -7.84 -5.84
N ARG A 33 17.94 -9.12 -5.64
CA ARG A 33 16.95 -9.57 -4.65
C ARG A 33 17.45 -9.34 -3.23
N ASP A 34 18.68 -9.73 -2.95
CA ASP A 34 19.33 -9.62 -1.63
C ASP A 34 19.68 -8.16 -1.31
N SER A 35 20.01 -7.35 -2.32
CA SER A 35 20.22 -5.90 -2.19
C SER A 35 18.96 -5.15 -1.74
N VAL A 36 17.75 -5.62 -2.08
CA VAL A 36 16.48 -5.00 -1.68
C VAL A 36 15.98 -5.51 -0.32
N LEU A 37 16.59 -6.56 0.22
CA LEU A 37 16.13 -7.28 1.41
C LEU A 37 17.05 -7.12 2.62
N THR A 38 17.79 -6.02 2.71
CA THR A 38 18.53 -5.70 3.94
C THR A 38 17.61 -5.04 4.96
N SER A 39 17.85 -5.29 6.25
CA SER A 39 17.10 -4.66 7.34
C SER A 39 17.08 -3.13 7.24
N LYS A 40 18.22 -2.51 6.93
CA LYS A 40 18.34 -1.05 6.78
C LYS A 40 17.48 -0.51 5.64
N ASN A 41 17.51 -1.15 4.47
CA ASN A 41 16.71 -0.70 3.31
C ASN A 41 15.20 -0.84 3.58
N GLN A 42 14.77 -1.89 4.29
CA GLN A 42 13.36 -2.08 4.64
C GLN A 42 12.90 -1.07 5.69
N ILE A 43 13.71 -0.80 6.71
CA ILE A 43 13.43 0.24 7.70
C ILE A 43 13.34 1.61 7.02
N GLU A 44 14.31 1.96 6.17
CA GLU A 44 14.31 3.21 5.43
C GLU A 44 13.07 3.35 4.53
N ARG A 45 12.72 2.32 3.76
CA ARG A 45 11.51 2.33 2.91
C ARG A 45 10.24 2.62 3.69
N LEU A 46 10.09 2.01 4.86
CA LEU A 46 8.89 2.10 5.69
C LEU A 46 8.87 3.36 6.57
N THR A 47 10.02 4.00 6.80
CA THR A 47 10.13 5.19 7.66
C THR A 47 10.56 6.47 6.93
N ARG A 48 10.79 6.42 5.61
CA ARG A 48 11.10 7.61 4.79
C ARG A 48 10.02 8.68 4.89
N PRO A 49 10.35 9.96 4.67
CA PRO A 49 9.35 11.01 4.54
C PRO A 49 8.27 10.63 3.51
N GLY A 50 7.00 10.81 3.89
CA GLY A 50 5.85 10.40 3.08
C GLY A 50 5.49 8.92 3.17
N SER A 51 6.17 8.11 3.99
CA SER A 51 5.81 6.69 4.19
C SER A 51 4.40 6.51 4.73
N SER A 52 3.85 7.49 5.45
CA SER A 52 2.44 7.48 5.89
C SER A 52 1.44 7.33 4.74
N TYR A 53 1.79 7.83 3.56
CA TYR A 53 0.99 7.68 2.34
C TYR A 53 1.28 6.36 1.63
N PHE A 54 2.56 6.00 1.48
CA PHE A 54 2.96 4.74 0.84
C PHE A 54 2.49 3.50 1.61
N ASN A 55 2.46 3.58 2.93
CA ASN A 55 2.08 2.47 3.80
C ASN A 55 0.56 2.29 3.94
N LEU A 56 -0.26 3.11 3.25
CA LEU A 56 -1.71 2.92 3.22
C LEU A 56 -2.12 1.67 2.43
N ASN A 57 -1.32 1.29 1.43
CA ASN A 57 -1.55 0.07 0.68
C ASN A 57 -0.83 -1.10 1.38
N PRO A 58 -1.57 -2.07 1.97
CA PRO A 58 -0.97 -3.16 2.73
C PRO A 58 -0.17 -4.14 1.85
N PHE A 59 -0.53 -4.28 0.56
CA PHE A 59 0.20 -5.14 -0.38
C PHE A 59 1.59 -4.56 -0.71
N GLU A 60 1.69 -3.24 -0.81
CA GLU A 60 2.96 -2.53 -1.00
C GLU A 60 3.85 -2.59 0.23
N VAL A 61 3.26 -2.50 1.43
CA VAL A 61 4.00 -2.67 2.70
C VAL A 61 4.63 -4.06 2.77
N LEU A 62 3.85 -5.11 2.45
CA LEU A 62 4.34 -6.50 2.49
C LEU A 62 5.12 -6.92 1.23
N GLN A 63 5.21 -6.05 0.21
CA GLN A 63 5.87 -6.32 -1.07
C GLN A 63 5.34 -7.60 -1.74
N ILE A 64 4.02 -7.67 -1.86
CA ILE A 64 3.28 -8.80 -2.44
C ILE A 64 2.31 -8.32 -3.51
N ASP A 65 2.01 -9.20 -4.46
CA ASP A 65 0.95 -8.94 -5.43
C ASP A 65 -0.44 -9.04 -4.79
N PRO A 66 -1.45 -8.33 -5.32
CA PRO A 66 -2.83 -8.40 -4.81
C PRO A 66 -3.46 -9.80 -4.93
N GLU A 67 -2.95 -10.63 -5.84
CA GLU A 67 -3.48 -11.96 -6.17
C GLU A 67 -2.82 -13.10 -5.36
N VAL A 68 -1.94 -12.79 -4.40
CA VAL A 68 -1.24 -13.83 -3.61
C VAL A 68 -2.16 -14.55 -2.62
N THR A 69 -1.78 -15.78 -2.28
CA THR A 69 -2.48 -16.61 -1.29
C THR A 69 -2.24 -16.12 0.14
N ASP A 70 -3.17 -16.43 1.05
CA ASP A 70 -3.03 -16.09 2.48
C ASP A 70 -1.80 -16.72 3.13
N GLU A 71 -1.34 -17.87 2.62
CA GLU A 71 -0.10 -18.50 3.07
C GLU A 71 1.13 -17.67 2.72
N ASP A 72 1.15 -17.09 1.52
CA ASP A 72 2.27 -16.26 1.07
C ASP A 72 2.28 -14.90 1.78
N ILE A 73 1.11 -14.34 2.10
CA ILE A 73 0.98 -13.18 2.99
C ILE A 73 1.66 -13.47 4.34
N LYS A 74 1.34 -14.61 4.96
CA LYS A 74 1.94 -15.02 6.24
C LYS A 74 3.45 -15.21 6.15
N LYS A 75 3.95 -15.85 5.09
CA LYS A 75 5.39 -16.06 4.87
C LYS A 75 6.11 -14.71 4.76
N ARG A 76 5.55 -13.78 3.98
CA ARG A 76 6.14 -12.45 3.74
C ARG A 76 6.12 -11.58 4.99
N PHE A 77 5.02 -11.61 5.75
CA PHE A 77 4.97 -10.98 7.06
C PHE A 77 6.10 -11.46 7.97
N ARG A 78 6.27 -12.78 8.14
CA ARG A 78 7.34 -13.34 8.99
C ARG A 78 8.74 -12.89 8.55
N GLN A 79 9.01 -12.89 7.25
CA GLN A 79 10.29 -12.44 6.70
C GLN A 79 10.54 -10.96 7.01
N LEU A 80 9.59 -10.09 6.71
CA LEU A 80 9.72 -8.65 6.96
C LEU A 80 9.81 -8.34 8.44
N SER A 81 9.00 -8.97 9.29
CA SER A 81 9.05 -8.82 10.75
C SER A 81 10.43 -9.09 11.31
N ILE A 82 11.13 -10.13 10.84
CA ILE A 82 12.50 -10.44 11.27
C ILE A 82 13.47 -9.34 10.84
N LEU A 83 13.33 -8.83 9.62
CA LEU A 83 14.22 -7.80 9.07
C LEU A 83 14.08 -6.48 9.81
N VAL A 84 12.86 -6.09 10.18
CA VAL A 84 12.59 -4.78 10.80
C VAL A 84 12.42 -4.84 12.32
N HIS A 85 12.64 -5.99 12.96
CA HIS A 85 12.46 -6.12 14.42
C HIS A 85 13.43 -5.21 15.20
N PRO A 86 12.99 -4.47 16.23
CA PRO A 86 13.85 -3.57 17.00
C PRO A 86 15.03 -4.31 17.68
N ASP A 87 14.81 -5.51 18.24
CA ASP A 87 15.89 -6.29 18.88
C ASP A 87 17.06 -6.64 17.95
N LYS A 88 16.80 -6.77 16.64
CA LYS A 88 17.82 -7.07 15.62
C LYS A 88 18.46 -5.82 15.03
N ASN A 89 17.86 -4.65 15.25
CA ASN A 89 18.26 -3.36 14.70
C ASN A 89 18.45 -2.35 15.83
N GLN A 90 19.27 -2.71 16.82
CA GLN A 90 19.46 -1.93 18.04
C GLN A 90 20.12 -0.57 17.78
N ASP A 91 20.87 -0.44 16.68
CA ASP A 91 21.45 0.81 16.19
C ASP A 91 20.39 1.82 15.72
N ASP A 92 19.17 1.36 15.46
CA ASP A 92 18.08 2.16 14.91
C ASP A 92 16.71 1.70 15.43
N ALA A 93 16.64 1.38 16.72
CA ALA A 93 15.51 0.72 17.34
C ALA A 93 14.18 1.49 17.16
N ASP A 94 14.22 2.83 17.20
CA ASP A 94 13.03 3.67 17.03
C ASP A 94 12.44 3.59 15.61
N ARG A 95 13.28 3.62 14.56
CA ARG A 95 12.79 3.47 13.19
C ARG A 95 12.42 2.02 12.89
N ALA A 96 13.16 1.06 13.44
CA ALA A 96 12.83 -0.36 13.36
C ALA A 96 11.44 -0.64 13.96
N GLN A 97 11.14 -0.09 15.13
CA GLN A 97 9.82 -0.21 15.78
C GLN A 97 8.70 0.36 14.89
N LYS A 98 8.88 1.56 14.32
CA LYS A 98 7.90 2.16 13.39
C LYS A 98 7.70 1.33 12.13
N ALA A 99 8.79 0.78 11.57
CA ALA A 99 8.73 -0.09 10.41
C ALA A 99 8.00 -1.41 10.73
N PHE A 100 8.27 -2.00 11.90
CA PHE A 100 7.58 -3.19 12.39
C PHE A 100 6.08 -2.95 12.56
N GLU A 101 5.69 -1.83 13.17
CA GLU A 101 4.29 -1.42 13.31
C GLU A 101 3.58 -1.27 11.97
N ALA A 102 4.26 -0.72 10.95
CA ALA A 102 3.70 -0.63 9.60
C ALA A 102 3.45 -2.02 8.99
N VAL A 103 4.42 -2.94 9.12
CA VAL A 103 4.32 -4.32 8.64
C VAL A 103 3.20 -5.08 9.37
N ASP A 104 3.12 -4.96 10.69
CA ASP A 104 2.09 -5.58 11.53
C ASP A 104 0.69 -5.05 11.21
N LYS A 105 0.54 -3.73 11.05
CA LYS A 105 -0.73 -3.11 10.65
C LYS A 105 -1.19 -3.61 9.27
N ALA A 106 -0.29 -3.68 8.30
CA ALA A 106 -0.61 -4.20 6.97
C ALA A 106 -1.06 -5.66 7.01
N TYR A 107 -0.36 -6.50 7.78
CA TYR A 107 -0.72 -7.90 7.94
C TYR A 107 -2.09 -8.08 8.63
N LYS A 108 -2.37 -7.33 9.70
CA LYS A 108 -3.67 -7.37 10.40
C LYS A 108 -4.82 -6.96 9.50
N LEU A 109 -4.63 -5.93 8.66
CA LEU A 109 -5.63 -5.51 7.67
C LEU A 109 -5.92 -6.62 6.67
N LEU A 110 -4.89 -7.31 6.17
CA LEU A 110 -5.06 -8.41 5.20
C LEU A 110 -5.62 -9.69 5.82
N LEU A 111 -5.48 -9.87 7.13
CA LEU A 111 -6.04 -11.02 7.84
C LEU A 111 -7.58 -10.90 7.97
N ASP A 112 -8.08 -9.68 8.10
CA ASP A 112 -9.50 -9.37 8.09
C ASP A 112 -10.05 -9.43 6.65
N GLN A 113 -10.97 -10.36 6.39
CA GLN A 113 -11.47 -10.62 5.04
C GLN A 113 -12.23 -9.42 4.45
N GLU A 114 -12.92 -8.64 5.27
CA GLU A 114 -13.66 -7.47 4.81
C GLU A 114 -12.70 -6.34 4.45
N GLN A 115 -11.70 -6.09 5.29
CA GLN A 115 -10.68 -5.07 5.04
C GLN A 115 -9.79 -5.44 3.84
N LYS A 116 -9.39 -6.72 3.73
CA LYS A 116 -8.68 -7.25 2.56
C LYS A 116 -9.47 -7.02 1.29
N LYS A 117 -10.77 -7.37 1.29
CA LYS A 117 -11.65 -7.13 0.14
C LYS A 117 -11.72 -5.65 -0.23
N ARG A 118 -11.94 -4.76 0.75
CA ARG A 118 -11.95 -3.31 0.50
C ARG A 118 -10.63 -2.83 -0.11
N ALA A 119 -9.49 -3.32 0.36
CA ALA A 119 -8.18 -2.96 -0.21
C ALA A 119 -8.05 -3.45 -1.67
N LEU A 120 -8.53 -4.66 -1.98
CA LEU A 120 -8.56 -5.18 -3.35
C LEU A 120 -9.50 -4.36 -4.26
N ASP A 121 -10.67 -3.97 -3.76
CA ASP A 121 -11.63 -3.14 -4.50
C ASP A 121 -10.99 -1.78 -4.89
N VAL A 122 -10.17 -1.19 -4.02
CA VAL A 122 -9.43 0.05 -4.32
C VAL A 122 -8.39 -0.16 -5.41
N ILE A 123 -7.66 -1.29 -5.37
CA ILE A 123 -6.66 -1.63 -6.39
C ILE A 123 -7.34 -1.83 -7.74
N GLN A 124 -8.46 -2.57 -7.75
CA GLN A 124 -9.24 -2.82 -8.95
C GLN A 124 -9.81 -1.53 -9.55
N ALA A 125 -10.36 -0.64 -8.73
CA ALA A 125 -10.84 0.67 -9.17
C ALA A 125 -9.72 1.53 -9.79
N GLY A 126 -8.51 1.47 -9.23
CA GLY A 126 -7.33 2.14 -9.80
C GLY A 126 -6.97 1.62 -11.19
N LYS A 127 -6.99 0.28 -11.35
CA LYS A 127 -6.74 -0.38 -12.64
C LYS A 127 -7.79 -0.01 -13.69
N GLU A 128 -9.07 -0.10 -13.34
CA GLU A 128 -10.18 0.23 -14.24
C GLU A 128 -10.15 1.70 -14.69
N TYR A 129 -9.79 2.62 -13.80
CA TYR A 129 -9.65 4.03 -14.13
C TYR A 129 -8.57 4.26 -15.20
N VAL A 130 -7.40 3.63 -15.05
CA VAL A 130 -6.30 3.77 -16.00
C VAL A 130 -6.68 3.15 -17.34
N GLU A 131 -7.25 1.94 -17.34
CA GLU A 131 -7.73 1.30 -18.56
C GLU A 131 -8.77 2.15 -19.30
N HIS A 132 -9.72 2.74 -18.57
CA HIS A 132 -10.74 3.61 -19.16
C HIS A 132 -10.09 4.86 -19.76
N THR A 133 -9.19 5.51 -19.03
CA THR A 133 -8.51 6.73 -19.48
C THR A 133 -7.66 6.47 -20.72
N GLU A 134 -6.95 5.34 -20.78
CA GLU A 134 -6.18 4.94 -21.95
C GLU A 134 -7.05 4.61 -23.16
N LYS A 135 -8.15 3.89 -22.96
CA LYS A 135 -9.14 3.59 -24.02
C LYS A 135 -9.69 4.88 -24.63
N GLU A 136 -10.07 5.85 -23.79
CA GLU A 136 -10.58 7.16 -24.26
C GLU A 136 -9.51 7.97 -24.99
N ARG A 137 -8.27 8.01 -24.47
CA ARG A 137 -7.15 8.66 -25.12
C ARG A 137 -6.85 8.06 -26.50
N LYS A 138 -6.85 6.73 -26.63
CA LYS A 138 -6.69 6.02 -27.91
C LYS A 138 -7.82 6.37 -28.89
N LYS A 139 -9.07 6.49 -28.44
CA LYS A 139 -10.20 6.91 -29.29
C LYS A 139 -10.03 8.36 -29.78
N GLN A 140 -9.58 9.27 -28.92
CA GLN A 140 -9.34 10.67 -29.28
C GLN A 140 -8.24 10.82 -30.33
N LEU A 141 -7.10 10.14 -30.15
CA LEU A 141 -6.01 10.16 -31.14
C LEU A 141 -6.43 9.64 -32.52
N LYS A 142 -7.26 8.60 -32.54
CA LYS A 142 -7.88 8.10 -33.79
C LYS A 142 -8.80 9.14 -34.43
N LYS A 143 -9.59 9.86 -33.62
CA LYS A 143 -10.48 10.93 -34.11
C LYS A 143 -9.71 12.14 -34.67
N GLU A 144 -8.55 12.45 -34.09
CA GLU A 144 -7.68 13.56 -34.51
C GLU A 144 -6.74 13.20 -35.68
N GLY A 145 -6.78 11.96 -36.20
CA GLY A 145 -5.95 11.53 -37.32
C GLY A 145 -4.44 11.46 -37.01
N LYS A 146 -4.05 11.50 -35.73
CA LYS A 146 -2.65 11.38 -35.30
C LYS A 146 -2.23 9.90 -35.31
N PRO A 147 -0.98 9.57 -35.71
CA PRO A 147 -0.53 8.19 -35.77
C PRO A 147 -0.62 7.52 -34.39
N THR A 148 -1.24 6.34 -34.36
CA THR A 148 -1.53 5.56 -33.14
C THR A 148 -0.35 4.68 -32.71
N ILE A 149 0.77 4.72 -33.43
CA ILE A 149 2.02 4.07 -33.00
C ILE A 149 2.61 4.97 -31.93
N VAL A 150 2.14 4.78 -30.71
CA VAL A 150 2.72 5.44 -29.55
C VAL A 150 3.52 4.40 -28.80
N ALA A 151 4.71 4.77 -28.36
CA ALA A 151 5.56 3.99 -27.44
C ALA A 151 4.92 3.79 -26.04
N GLU A 152 3.59 3.85 -25.95
CA GLU A 152 2.74 3.84 -24.75
C GLU A 152 1.99 2.51 -24.57
N ASP A 153 2.18 1.52 -25.45
CA ASP A 153 1.82 0.12 -25.16
C ASP A 153 2.99 -0.60 -24.45
N ASP A 154 3.85 0.15 -23.76
CA ASP A 154 4.82 -0.42 -22.83
C ASP A 154 4.08 -0.91 -21.57
N PRO A 155 4.04 -2.24 -21.32
CA PRO A 155 3.38 -2.79 -20.14
C PRO A 155 3.89 -2.20 -18.82
N GLU A 156 5.12 -1.69 -18.79
CA GLU A 156 5.71 -1.10 -17.59
C GLU A 156 5.16 0.30 -17.29
N LEU A 157 4.89 1.10 -18.32
CA LEU A 157 4.23 2.40 -18.16
C LEU A 157 2.79 2.24 -17.67
N PHE A 158 2.08 1.23 -18.17
CA PHE A 158 0.74 0.88 -17.68
C PHE A 158 0.77 0.50 -16.20
N LYS A 159 1.67 -0.41 -15.79
CA LYS A 159 1.83 -0.79 -14.38
C LYS A 159 2.14 0.42 -13.51
N GLN A 160 3.03 1.31 -13.97
CA GLN A 160 3.37 2.53 -13.23
C GLN A 160 2.17 3.48 -13.10
N ALA A 161 1.36 3.62 -14.15
CA ALA A 161 0.14 4.43 -14.13
C ALA A 161 -0.89 3.86 -13.16
N VAL A 162 -1.13 2.55 -13.20
CA VAL A 162 -2.00 1.84 -12.24
C VAL A 162 -1.51 2.05 -10.82
N TYR A 163 -0.22 1.82 -10.54
CA TYR A 163 0.39 2.06 -9.23
C TYR A 163 0.14 3.49 -8.73
N LYS A 164 0.43 4.51 -9.55
CA LYS A 164 0.22 5.92 -9.19
C LYS A 164 -1.25 6.21 -8.87
N GLN A 165 -2.17 5.69 -9.68
CA GLN A 165 -3.60 5.90 -9.49
C GLN A 165 -4.13 5.17 -8.23
N THR A 166 -3.74 3.92 -8.02
CA THR A 166 -4.10 3.14 -6.84
C THR A 166 -3.62 3.82 -5.57
N MET A 167 -2.36 4.27 -5.53
CA MET A 167 -1.83 5.03 -4.41
C MET A 167 -2.68 6.28 -4.12
N LYS A 168 -3.06 7.02 -5.17
CA LYS A 168 -3.91 8.22 -5.05
C LYS A 168 -5.26 7.90 -4.40
N LEU A 169 -5.91 6.82 -4.81
CA LEU A 169 -7.18 6.40 -4.24
C LEU A 169 -7.05 6.04 -2.75
N PHE A 170 -5.97 5.36 -2.36
CA PHE A 170 -5.70 5.09 -0.94
C PHE A 170 -5.52 6.40 -0.13
N ALA A 171 -4.83 7.43 -0.64
CA ALA A 171 -4.78 8.74 0.02
C ALA A 171 -6.16 9.34 0.19
N GLU A 172 -6.93 9.40 -0.90
CA GLU A 172 -8.23 10.07 -0.90
C GLU A 172 -9.18 9.43 0.11
N LEU A 173 -9.16 8.10 0.22
CA LEU A 173 -9.93 7.36 1.21
C LEU A 173 -9.46 7.64 2.64
N GLU A 174 -8.16 7.70 2.88
CA GLU A 174 -7.62 8.01 4.20
C GLU A 174 -7.90 9.47 4.62
N ILE A 175 -7.81 10.41 3.68
CA ILE A 175 -8.18 11.81 3.91
C ILE A 175 -9.66 11.90 4.27
N LYS A 176 -10.54 11.28 3.46
CA LYS A 176 -11.99 11.24 3.74
C LYS A 176 -12.32 10.58 5.08
N ARG A 177 -11.57 9.54 5.47
CA ARG A 177 -11.73 8.88 6.78
C ARG A 177 -11.40 9.85 7.91
N LYS A 178 -10.25 10.53 7.84
CA LYS A 178 -9.83 11.52 8.85
C LYS A 178 -10.78 12.71 8.94
N GLU A 179 -11.29 13.19 7.81
CA GLU A 179 -12.28 14.28 7.78
C GLU A 179 -13.58 13.86 8.47
N ARG A 180 -14.04 12.63 8.23
CA ARG A 180 -15.23 12.09 8.89
C ARG A 180 -15.03 11.96 10.40
N GLU A 181 -13.91 11.38 10.83
CA GLU A 181 -13.56 11.23 12.25
C GLU A 181 -13.43 12.59 12.95
N ALA A 182 -12.83 13.59 12.29
CA ALA A 182 -12.74 14.95 12.81
C ALA A 182 -14.11 15.62 12.95
N LYS A 183 -15.00 15.41 11.96
CA LYS A 183 -16.37 15.92 11.99
C LYS A 183 -17.17 15.28 13.13
N GLU A 184 -17.12 13.96 13.28
CA GLU A 184 -17.79 13.23 14.36
C GLU A 184 -17.28 13.66 15.74
N MET A 185 -15.97 13.85 15.89
CA MET A 185 -15.36 14.36 17.12
C MET A 185 -15.86 15.77 17.46
N HIS A 186 -15.96 16.64 16.45
CA HIS A 186 -16.45 18.01 16.62
C HIS A 186 -17.94 18.01 17.03
N GLU A 187 -18.77 17.23 16.34
CA GLU A 187 -20.20 17.08 16.65
C GLU A 187 -20.40 16.53 18.07
N ARG A 188 -19.65 15.51 18.47
CA ARG A 188 -19.71 14.94 19.82
C ARG A 188 -19.30 15.94 20.91
N LYS A 189 -18.33 16.80 20.61
CA LYS A 189 -17.91 17.88 21.52
C LYS A 189 -19.02 18.91 21.69
N GLN A 190 -19.63 19.36 20.58
CA GLN A 190 -20.74 20.31 20.60
C GLN A 190 -21.95 19.77 21.37
N GLN A 191 -22.32 18.50 21.15
CA GLN A 191 -23.41 17.86 21.89
C GLN A 191 -23.14 17.83 23.40
N ARG A 192 -21.91 17.52 23.81
CA ARG A 192 -21.53 17.53 25.24
C ARG A 192 -21.59 18.93 25.85
N GLU A 193 -21.15 19.95 25.11
CA GLU A 193 -21.24 21.34 25.56
C GLU A 193 -22.71 21.79 25.72
N GLU A 194 -23.58 21.42 24.76
CA GLU A 194 -25.02 21.69 24.83
C GLU A 194 -25.70 20.94 25.98
N GLU A 195 -25.34 19.68 26.25
CA GLU A 195 -25.84 18.92 27.41
C GLU A 195 -25.43 19.57 28.74
N ILE A 196 -24.20 20.08 28.85
CA ILE A 196 -23.73 20.80 30.03
C ILE A 196 -24.49 22.11 30.18
N GLU A 197 -24.61 22.90 29.11
CA GLU A 197 -25.31 24.19 29.15
C GLU A 197 -26.79 24.01 29.50
N THR A 198 -27.47 23.05 28.87
CA THR A 198 -28.87 22.74 29.19
C THR A 198 -29.02 22.21 30.62
N GLY A 199 -28.05 21.43 31.12
CA GLY A 199 -27.96 21.01 32.52
C GLY A 199 -27.81 22.19 33.48
N GLU A 200 -26.90 23.12 33.20
CA GLU A 200 -26.70 24.34 33.98
C GLU A 200 -27.93 25.25 33.97
N GLN A 201 -28.59 25.43 32.81
CA GLN A 201 -29.81 26.21 32.71
C GLN A 201 -30.96 25.57 33.52
N ARG A 202 -31.10 24.24 33.48
CA ARG A 202 -32.05 23.51 34.32
C ARG A 202 -31.74 23.68 35.79
N PHE A 203 -30.47 23.56 36.19
CA PHE A 203 -30.03 23.75 37.57
C PHE A 203 -30.32 25.18 38.06
N LYS A 204 -29.90 26.21 37.31
CA LYS A 204 -30.19 27.62 37.60
C LYS A 204 -31.69 27.89 37.69
N GLY A 205 -32.49 27.29 36.81
CA GLY A 205 -33.95 27.42 36.84
C GLY A 205 -34.61 26.77 38.06
N LEU A 206 -34.10 25.64 38.53
CA LEU A 206 -34.54 24.99 39.77
C LEU A 206 -34.14 25.83 41.00
N GLU A 207 -32.91 26.32 41.03
CA GLU A 207 -32.38 27.17 42.09
C GLU A 207 -33.19 28.46 42.23
N TRP A 208 -33.47 29.15 41.12
CA TRP A 208 -34.31 30.36 41.11
C TRP A 208 -35.72 30.09 41.66
N LYS A 209 -36.35 28.98 41.27
CA LYS A 209 -37.68 28.60 41.79
C LYS A 209 -37.65 28.31 43.29
N MET A 210 -36.61 27.65 43.80
CA MET A 210 -36.47 27.35 45.22
C MET A 210 -36.30 28.62 46.04
N ASN A 211 -35.35 29.48 45.64
CA ASN A 211 -35.08 30.75 46.31
C ASN A 211 -36.29 31.71 46.25
N SER A 212 -37.02 31.73 45.13
CA SER A 212 -38.26 32.52 45.00
C SER A 212 -39.37 32.03 45.93
N ARG A 213 -39.45 30.72 46.20
CA ARG A 213 -40.45 30.13 47.10
C ARG A 213 -40.13 30.38 48.57
N GLU A 214 -38.85 30.40 48.93
CA GLU A 214 -38.39 30.76 50.29
C GLU A 214 -38.63 32.25 50.58
N SER A 215 -38.40 33.14 49.61
CA SER A 215 -38.60 34.58 49.79
C SER A 215 -40.06 35.04 49.83
N SER A 216 -41.02 34.18 49.47
CA SER A 216 -42.46 34.47 49.48
C SER A 216 -43.21 33.82 50.66
N GLY A 217 -42.49 33.10 51.53
CA GLY A 217 -43.03 32.40 52.71
C GLY A 217 -42.83 33.10 54.06
N THR A 218 -42.35 34.35 54.08
CA THR A 218 -42.25 35.22 55.27
C THR A 218 -43.25 36.36 55.19
#